data_AF-A0A536IGE4-F1
#
_entry.id   AF-A0A536IGE4-F1
#
_cell.length_a   1.000
_cell.length_b   1.000
_cell.length_c   1.000
_cell.angle_alpha   90.00
_cell.angle_beta   90.00
_cell.angle_gamma   90.00
#
_symmetry.space_group_name_H-M   'P 1'
#
loop_
_entity.id
_entity.type
_entity.pdbx_description
1 polymer ?
#
loop_
_entity_poly.entity_id
_entity_poly.type
_entity_poly.pdbx_seq_one_letter_code
_entity_poly.pdbx_strand_id
1 'polypeptide(L)'
;MFAPFIGPFADLVRLTAPDVQRQIANAHTIFNVAVAALFLPFANVAADLFVRLIPETQRAETGARYLNPAVLDTPAVALGQALRETLRMGDVVLQSLRDTIAVLERDDERLMAEVIARDDLIDRLEEDIKQYLVKLREHSLTEEQSQRETALIFVIV
;
A
#
# COMPACT_ATOMS: atom_id res chain seq x y z
N MET A 1 -1.84 -30.79 -7.84
CA MET A 1 -1.65 -30.38 -9.26
C MET A 1 -0.22 -29.94 -9.61
N PHE A 2 0.68 -29.69 -8.64
CA PHE A 2 2.08 -29.28 -8.90
C PHE A 2 3.11 -30.43 -9.01
N ALA A 3 2.70 -31.67 -8.72
CA ALA A 3 3.56 -32.84 -8.64
C ALA A 3 4.55 -33.05 -9.81
N PRO A 4 4.20 -32.83 -11.10
CA PRO A 4 5.16 -33.06 -12.20
C PRO A 4 6.25 -31.99 -12.32
N PHE A 5 6.08 -30.81 -11.71
CA PHE A 5 7.04 -29.70 -11.82
C PHE A 5 8.04 -29.64 -10.67
N ILE A 6 7.78 -30.38 -9.57
CA ILE A 6 8.64 -30.39 -8.38
C ILE A 6 10.02 -31.00 -8.68
N GLY A 7 10.06 -32.11 -9.43
CA GLY A 7 11.33 -32.78 -9.78
C GLY A 7 12.27 -31.89 -10.59
N PRO A 8 11.85 -31.42 -11.79
CA PRO A 8 12.68 -30.53 -12.62
C PRO A 8 13.10 -29.24 -11.93
N PHE A 9 12.22 -28.66 -11.10
CA PHE A 9 12.56 -27.46 -10.33
C PHE A 9 13.59 -27.74 -9.23
N ALA A 10 13.47 -28.86 -8.52
CA ALA A 10 14.46 -29.27 -7.52
C ALA A 10 15.83 -29.55 -8.17
N ASP A 11 15.86 -30.18 -9.34
CA ASP A 11 17.10 -30.41 -10.09
C ASP A 11 17.73 -29.10 -10.54
N LEU A 12 16.94 -28.16 -11.07
CA LEU A 12 17.41 -26.82 -11.43
C LEU A 12 18.03 -26.09 -10.23
N VAL A 13 17.37 -26.13 -9.06
CA VAL A 13 17.85 -25.49 -7.83
C VAL A 13 19.16 -26.12 -7.36
N ARG A 14 19.29 -27.45 -7.42
CA ARG A 14 20.52 -28.17 -7.05
C ARG A 14 21.72 -27.76 -7.89
N LEU A 15 21.52 -27.35 -9.14
CA LEU A 15 22.59 -26.87 -10.02
C LEU A 15 23.09 -25.46 -9.66
N THR A 16 22.35 -24.70 -8.84
CA THR A 16 22.70 -23.30 -8.53
C THR A 16 23.69 -23.13 -7.39
N ALA A 17 23.81 -24.12 -6.50
CA ALA A 17 24.61 -24.04 -5.29
C ALA A 17 24.90 -25.43 -4.70
N PRO A 18 26.08 -25.67 -4.11
CA PRO A 18 26.37 -26.93 -3.42
C PRO A 18 25.77 -27.01 -2.00
N ASP A 19 25.51 -25.87 -1.37
CA ASP A 19 24.99 -25.78 0.00
C ASP A 19 23.46 -25.56 0.02
N VAL A 20 22.77 -26.21 0.96
CA VAL A 20 21.31 -26.22 1.05
C VAL A 20 20.75 -24.82 1.34
N GLN A 21 21.44 -24.00 2.12
CA GLN A 21 20.99 -22.64 2.46
C GLN A 21 20.92 -21.74 1.23
N ARG A 22 21.95 -21.73 0.38
CA ARG A 22 21.92 -20.97 -0.89
C ARG A 22 20.97 -21.58 -1.91
N GLN A 23 20.81 -22.90 -1.94
CA GLN A 23 19.79 -23.53 -2.78
C GLN A 23 18.38 -23.02 -2.44
N ILE A 24 18.04 -22.94 -1.15
CA ILE A 24 16.74 -22.41 -0.71
C ILE A 24 16.59 -20.95 -1.13
N ALA A 25 17.60 -20.11 -0.87
CA ALA A 25 17.56 -18.69 -1.27
C ALA A 25 17.41 -18.52 -2.79
N ASN A 26 18.14 -19.29 -3.59
CA ASN A 26 18.06 -19.26 -5.05
C ASN A 26 16.70 -19.77 -5.55
N ALA A 27 16.13 -20.79 -4.92
CA ALA A 27 14.79 -21.28 -5.27
C ALA A 27 13.73 -20.18 -5.14
N HIS A 28 13.76 -19.42 -4.03
CA HIS A 28 12.87 -18.28 -3.84
C HIS A 28 13.05 -17.22 -4.92
N THR A 29 14.30 -16.85 -5.23
CA THR A 29 14.60 -15.86 -6.27
C THR A 29 14.13 -16.32 -7.64
N ILE A 30 14.47 -17.55 -8.06
CA ILE A 30 14.08 -18.11 -9.36
C ILE A 30 12.56 -18.18 -9.48
N PHE A 31 11.88 -18.64 -8.42
CA PHE A 31 10.42 -18.69 -8.41
C PHE A 31 9.81 -17.29 -8.59
N ASN A 32 10.24 -16.31 -7.80
CA ASN A 32 9.71 -14.97 -7.86
C ASN A 32 9.99 -14.30 -9.21
N VAL A 33 11.20 -14.48 -9.78
CA VAL A 33 11.56 -13.95 -11.10
C VAL A 33 10.75 -14.64 -12.21
N ALA A 34 10.56 -15.95 -12.14
CA ALA A 34 9.77 -16.69 -13.13
C ALA A 34 8.29 -16.25 -13.09
N VAL A 35 7.73 -16.11 -11.89
CA VAL A 35 6.36 -15.59 -11.70
C VAL A 35 6.26 -14.16 -12.23
N ALA A 36 7.22 -13.28 -11.89
CA ALA A 36 7.24 -11.92 -12.40
C ALA A 36 7.32 -11.90 -13.93
N ALA A 37 8.25 -12.63 -14.54
CA ALA A 37 8.39 -12.70 -16.00
C ALA A 37 7.12 -13.23 -16.70
N LEU A 38 6.41 -14.16 -16.07
CA LEU A 38 5.17 -14.71 -16.59
C LEU A 38 4.00 -13.72 -16.50
N PHE A 39 3.85 -13.01 -15.38
CA PHE A 39 2.66 -12.18 -15.11
C PHE A 39 2.83 -10.69 -15.43
N LEU A 40 4.04 -10.15 -15.35
CA LEU A 40 4.34 -8.74 -15.60
C LEU A 40 3.90 -8.24 -17.00
N PRO A 41 4.08 -8.97 -18.12
CA PRO A 41 3.56 -8.50 -19.42
C PRO A 41 2.03 -8.42 -19.48
N PHE A 42 1.32 -9.16 -18.63
CA PHE A 42 -0.15 -9.15 -18.55
C PHE A 42 -0.69 -8.21 -17.46
N ALA A 43 0.18 -7.56 -16.69
CA ALA A 43 -0.23 -6.74 -15.55
C ALA A 43 -1.16 -5.58 -15.98
N ASN A 44 -0.86 -4.90 -17.09
CA ASN A 44 -1.68 -3.82 -17.61
C ASN A 44 -3.05 -4.31 -18.11
N VAL A 45 -3.08 -5.46 -18.80
CA VAL A 45 -4.34 -6.07 -19.26
C VAL A 45 -5.23 -6.47 -18.08
N ALA A 46 -4.63 -7.02 -17.03
CA ALA A 46 -5.33 -7.34 -15.80
C ALA A 46 -5.86 -6.08 -15.11
N ALA A 47 -5.06 -5.01 -15.03
CA ALA A 47 -5.47 -3.73 -14.46
C ALA A 47 -6.69 -3.14 -15.20
N ASP A 48 -6.63 -3.07 -16.54
CA ASP A 48 -7.75 -2.59 -17.36
C ASP A 48 -9.02 -3.43 -17.18
N LEU A 49 -8.85 -4.75 -17.09
CA LEU A 49 -9.95 -5.66 -16.83
C LEU A 49 -10.58 -5.43 -15.46
N PHE A 50 -9.76 -5.22 -14.42
CA PHE A 50 -10.26 -4.93 -13.07
C PHE A 50 -10.98 -3.59 -12.99
N VAL A 51 -10.48 -2.54 -13.64
CA VAL A 51 -11.15 -1.24 -13.72
C VAL A 51 -12.52 -1.37 -14.41
N ARG A 52 -12.65 -2.24 -15.41
CA ARG A 52 -13.93 -2.48 -16.10
C ARG A 52 -14.90 -3.37 -15.32
N LEU A 53 -14.39 -4.36 -14.60
CA LEU A 53 -15.21 -5.35 -13.90
C LEU A 53 -15.67 -4.88 -12.51
N ILE A 54 -14.89 -4.01 -11.87
CA ILE A 54 -15.19 -3.50 -10.54
C ILE A 54 -15.85 -2.13 -10.74
N PRO A 55 -17.18 -2.00 -10.53
CA PRO A 55 -17.82 -0.70 -10.56
C PRO A 55 -17.13 0.19 -9.52
N GLU A 56 -16.89 1.45 -9.87
CA GLU A 56 -16.60 2.46 -8.86
C GLU A 56 -17.83 2.56 -7.95
N THR A 57 -17.85 1.78 -6.87
CA THR A 57 -18.67 2.14 -5.72
C THR A 57 -18.07 3.41 -5.19
N GLN A 58 -18.71 4.54 -5.50
CA GLN A 58 -18.65 5.74 -4.67
C GLN A 58 -19.16 5.34 -3.28
N ARG A 59 -18.35 4.61 -2.51
CA ARG A 59 -18.45 4.68 -1.06
C ARG A 59 -18.11 6.12 -0.77
N ALA A 60 -19.03 6.84 -0.13
CA ALA A 60 -18.65 8.06 0.58
C ALA A 60 -17.39 7.70 1.37
N GLU A 61 -16.25 8.28 0.98
CA GLU A 61 -14.95 7.95 1.56
C GLU A 61 -14.93 8.56 2.97
N THR A 62 -15.56 7.88 3.91
CA THR A 62 -15.61 8.33 5.30
C THR A 62 -14.42 7.71 6.02
N GLY A 63 -13.29 8.43 6.03
CA GLY A 63 -12.11 8.09 6.83
C GLY A 63 -11.19 7.03 6.19
N ALA A 64 -10.39 6.39 7.03
CA ALA A 64 -9.33 5.50 6.61
C ALA A 64 -9.82 4.19 5.95
N ARG A 65 -9.13 3.78 4.87
CA ARG A 65 -9.50 2.60 4.07
C ARG A 65 -8.63 1.38 4.37
N TYR A 66 -7.35 1.59 4.60
CA TYR A 66 -6.33 0.53 4.67
C TYR A 66 -5.95 0.16 6.09
N LEU A 67 -6.30 0.98 7.09
CA LEU A 67 -5.96 0.77 8.48
C LEU A 67 -6.83 -0.35 9.09
N ASN A 68 -6.23 -1.52 9.33
CA ASN A 68 -6.91 -2.64 9.98
C ASN A 68 -6.37 -2.84 11.41
N PRO A 69 -7.18 -2.62 12.46
CA PRO A 69 -6.75 -2.84 13.84
C PRO A 69 -6.36 -4.30 14.14
N ALA A 70 -6.89 -5.28 13.40
CA ALA A 70 -6.62 -6.70 13.64
C ALA A 70 -5.19 -7.13 13.26
N VAL A 71 -4.40 -6.27 12.61
CA VAL A 71 -3.01 -6.58 12.23
C VAL A 71 -1.97 -5.84 13.07
N LEU A 72 -2.38 -5.14 14.14
CA LEU A 72 -1.46 -4.40 15.02
C LEU A 72 -0.42 -5.31 15.69
N ASP A 73 -0.76 -6.57 15.96
CA ASP A 73 0.16 -7.62 16.44
C ASP A 73 1.23 -8.02 15.40
N THR A 74 1.14 -7.51 14.17
CA THR A 74 2.12 -7.73 13.10
C THR A 74 2.71 -6.39 12.64
N PRO A 75 3.68 -5.80 13.37
CA PRO A 75 4.10 -4.42 13.16
C PRO A 75 4.57 -4.08 11.75
N ALA A 76 5.28 -5.00 11.07
CA ALA A 76 5.71 -4.77 9.69
C ALA A 76 4.53 -4.60 8.71
N VAL A 77 3.44 -5.35 8.93
CA VAL A 77 2.22 -5.26 8.10
C VAL A 77 1.45 -3.99 8.45
N ALA A 78 1.29 -3.71 9.75
CA ALA A 78 0.63 -2.50 10.23
C ALA A 78 1.29 -1.22 9.71
N LEU A 79 2.63 -1.12 9.76
CA LEU A 79 3.38 -0.01 9.17
C LEU A 79 3.16 0.12 7.66
N GLY A 80 3.09 -1.02 6.95
CA GLY A 80 2.78 -1.04 5.52
C GLY A 80 1.36 -0.54 5.21
N GLN A 81 0.39 -0.81 6.07
CA GLN A 81 -0.97 -0.28 5.96
C GLN A 81 -1.02 1.22 6.25
N ALA A 82 -0.35 1.67 7.30
CA ALA A 82 -0.23 3.10 7.61
C ALA A 82 0.42 3.88 6.45
N LEU A 83 1.52 3.38 5.89
CA LEU A 83 2.16 3.98 4.71
C LEU A 83 1.19 4.10 3.52
N ARG A 84 0.39 3.07 3.24
CA ARG A 84 -0.59 3.12 2.15
C ARG A 84 -1.69 4.16 2.40
N GLU A 85 -2.14 4.31 3.64
CA GLU A 85 -3.12 5.33 3.99
C GLU A 85 -2.51 6.74 3.89
N THR A 86 -1.26 6.94 4.34
CA THR A 86 -0.53 8.19 4.16
C THR A 86 -0.37 8.58 2.70
N LEU A 87 -0.02 7.63 1.82
CA LEU A 87 0.06 7.89 0.37
C LEU A 87 -1.29 8.30 -0.22
N ARG A 88 -2.37 7.63 0.20
CA ARG A 88 -3.73 8.00 -0.23
C ARG A 88 -4.13 9.39 0.24
N MET A 89 -3.82 9.75 1.48
CA MET A 89 -4.04 11.11 1.99
C MET A 89 -3.28 12.13 1.14
N GLY A 90 -2.04 11.81 0.73
CA GLY A 90 -1.25 12.63 -0.20
C GLY A 90 -1.93 12.85 -1.56
N ASP A 91 -2.58 11.83 -2.12
CA ASP A 91 -3.35 11.96 -3.36
C ASP A 91 -4.56 12.90 -3.19
N VAL A 92 -5.27 12.83 -2.05
CA VAL A 92 -6.38 13.73 -1.71
C VAL A 92 -5.89 15.18 -1.58
N VAL A 93 -4.77 15.40 -0.88
CA VAL A 93 -4.13 16.72 -0.74
C VAL A 93 -3.76 17.28 -2.11
N LEU A 94 -3.13 16.47 -2.97
CA LEU A 94 -2.72 16.92 -4.31
C LEU A 94 -3.93 17.31 -5.17
N GLN A 95 -5.02 16.56 -5.10
CA GLN A 95 -6.26 16.91 -5.79
C GLN A 95 -6.88 18.20 -5.23
N SER A 96 -6.93 18.35 -3.90
CA SER A 96 -7.43 19.56 -3.24
C SER A 96 -6.65 20.81 -3.68
N LEU A 97 -5.32 20.72 -3.74
CA LEU A 97 -4.46 21.82 -4.20
C LEU A 97 -4.71 22.20 -5.67
N ARG A 98 -4.88 21.22 -6.56
CA ARG A 98 -5.19 21.47 -7.97
C ARG A 98 -6.53 22.19 -8.14
N ASP A 99 -7.54 21.72 -7.42
CA ASP A 99 -8.88 22.29 -7.49
C ASP A 99 -8.93 23.68 -6.83
N THR A 100 -8.15 23.91 -5.77
CA THR A 100 -7.99 25.24 -5.16
C THR A 100 -7.46 26.27 -6.17
N ILE A 101 -6.47 25.90 -6.99
CA ILE A 101 -5.96 26.80 -8.05
C ILE A 101 -7.08 27.12 -9.05
N ALA A 102 -7.85 26.12 -9.47
CA ALA A 102 -8.96 26.32 -10.40
C ALA A 102 -10.08 27.20 -9.82
N VAL A 103 -10.38 27.07 -8.52
CA VAL A 103 -11.32 27.93 -7.80
C VAL A 103 -10.84 29.38 -7.80
N LEU A 104 -9.56 29.63 -7.50
CA LEU A 104 -8.99 30.99 -7.50
C LEU A 104 -9.02 31.65 -8.89
N GLU A 105 -8.86 30.86 -9.96
CA GLU A 105 -8.91 31.38 -11.34
C GLU A 105 -10.33 31.66 -11.84
N ARG A 106 -11.32 30.89 -11.39
CA ARG A 106 -12.66 30.84 -12.02
C ARG A 106 -13.83 31.21 -11.11
N ASP A 107 -13.59 31.41 -9.83
CA ASP A 107 -14.61 31.71 -8.81
C ASP A 107 -15.75 30.67 -8.78
N ASP A 108 -15.39 29.39 -8.91
CA ASP A 108 -16.35 28.27 -8.94
C ASP A 108 -16.75 27.87 -7.50
N GLU A 109 -17.91 28.38 -7.05
CA GLU A 109 -18.46 28.09 -5.71
C GLU A 109 -18.69 26.60 -5.44
N ARG A 110 -19.03 25.82 -6.48
CA ARG A 110 -19.27 24.38 -6.31
C ARG A 110 -17.96 23.64 -6.06
N LEU A 111 -16.93 23.99 -6.82
CA LEU A 111 -15.59 23.42 -6.64
C LEU A 111 -14.98 23.85 -5.30
N MET A 112 -15.27 25.08 -4.83
CA MET A 112 -14.91 25.54 -3.49
C MET A 112 -15.50 24.63 -2.40
N ALA A 113 -16.79 24.29 -2.50
CA ALA A 113 -17.43 23.38 -1.55
C ALA A 113 -16.79 21.98 -1.55
N GLU A 114 -16.38 21.47 -2.70
CA GLU A 114 -15.65 20.20 -2.80
C GLU A 114 -14.25 20.26 -2.17
N VAL A 115 -13.52 21.37 -2.36
CA VAL A 115 -12.21 21.60 -1.73
C VAL A 115 -12.35 21.59 -0.21
N ILE A 116 -13.35 22.30 0.34
CA ILE A 116 -13.64 22.33 1.79
C ILE A 116 -13.95 20.92 2.30
N ALA A 117 -14.77 20.15 1.58
CA ALA A 117 -15.10 18.78 1.98
C ALA A 117 -13.89 17.82 1.93
N ARG A 118 -12.91 18.06 1.05
CA ARG A 118 -11.66 17.29 1.01
C ARG A 118 -10.74 17.65 2.18
N ASP A 119 -10.73 18.89 2.63
CA ASP A 119 -10.00 19.33 3.83
C ASP A 119 -10.48 18.56 5.07
N ASP A 120 -11.81 18.50 5.27
CA ASP A 120 -12.43 17.68 6.33
C ASP A 120 -12.05 16.20 6.25
N LEU A 121 -11.84 15.67 5.04
CA LEU A 121 -11.38 14.30 4.84
C LEU A 121 -9.90 14.16 5.21
N ILE A 122 -9.04 15.10 4.81
CA ILE A 122 -7.61 15.10 5.13
C ILE A 122 -7.42 15.08 6.65
N ASP A 123 -8.12 15.94 7.38
CA ASP A 123 -8.07 15.99 8.86
C ASP A 123 -8.45 14.65 9.50
N ARG A 124 -9.53 14.02 9.00
CA ARG A 124 -9.95 12.70 9.49
C ARG A 124 -8.89 11.62 9.21
N LEU A 125 -8.24 11.69 8.06
CA LEU A 125 -7.18 10.74 7.70
C LEU A 125 -5.92 10.93 8.56
N GLU A 126 -5.53 12.17 8.82
CA GLU A 126 -4.46 12.46 9.77
C GLU A 126 -4.77 11.83 11.12
N GLU A 127 -5.97 12.08 11.65
CA GLU A 127 -6.38 11.56 12.96
C GLU A 127 -6.44 10.02 12.99
N ASP A 128 -7.03 9.39 11.97
CA ASP A 128 -7.11 7.94 11.86
C ASP A 128 -5.70 7.30 11.80
N ILE A 129 -4.78 7.85 10.99
CA ILE A 129 -3.40 7.35 10.88
C ILE A 129 -2.67 7.53 12.21
N LYS A 130 -2.77 8.71 12.82
CA LYS A 130 -2.12 9.02 14.09
C LYS A 130 -2.60 8.09 15.21
N GLN A 131 -3.91 7.90 15.35
CA GLN A 131 -4.46 6.97 16.34
C GLN A 131 -4.01 5.53 16.08
N TYR A 132 -3.90 5.12 14.82
CA TYR A 132 -3.42 3.79 14.45
C TYR A 132 -1.95 3.58 14.82
N LEU A 133 -1.07 4.55 14.53
CA LEU A 133 0.35 4.49 14.88
C LEU A 133 0.58 4.53 16.39
N VAL A 134 -0.22 5.31 17.14
CA VAL A 134 -0.19 5.32 18.60
C VAL A 134 -0.53 3.94 19.17
N LYS A 135 -1.59 3.28 18.67
CA LYS A 135 -1.95 1.91 19.09
C LYS A 135 -0.85 0.90 18.72
N LEU A 136 -0.22 1.07 17.56
CA LEU A 136 0.88 0.21 17.13
C LEU A 136 2.08 0.29 18.09
N ARG A 137 2.37 1.46 18.68
CA ARG A 137 3.44 1.63 19.68
C ARG A 137 3.22 0.83 20.98
N GLU A 138 2.00 0.41 21.28
CA GLU A 138 1.73 -0.46 22.43
C GLU A 138 2.33 -1.87 22.24
N HIS A 139 2.63 -2.25 21.00
CA HIS A 139 3.34 -3.48 20.66
C HIS A 139 4.87 -3.26 20.62
N SER A 140 5.64 -4.33 20.84
CA SER A 140 7.10 -4.25 20.78
C SER A 140 7.59 -4.04 19.35
N LEU A 141 8.03 -2.83 19.03
CA LEU A 141 8.66 -2.48 17.76
C LEU A 141 10.17 -2.74 17.80
N THR A 142 10.73 -3.18 16.67
CA THR A 142 12.19 -3.11 16.47
C THR A 142 12.63 -1.66 16.29
N GLU A 143 13.92 -1.39 16.45
CA GLU A 143 14.51 -0.06 16.22
C GLU A 143 14.16 0.48 14.82
N GLU A 144 14.28 -0.36 13.78
CA GLU A 144 13.92 0.00 12.40
C GLU A 144 12.43 0.33 12.25
N GLN A 145 11.56 -0.42 12.93
CA GLN A 145 10.11 -0.19 12.91
C GLN A 145 9.72 1.09 13.64
N SER A 146 10.37 1.38 14.78
CA SER A 146 10.19 2.62 15.54
C SER A 146 10.60 3.85 14.72
N GLN A 147 11.71 3.77 13.99
CA GLN A 147 12.16 4.83 13.08
C GLN A 147 11.15 5.06 11.94
N ARG A 148 10.61 3.99 11.35
CA ARG A 148 9.57 4.09 10.31
C ARG A 148 8.26 4.68 10.85
N GLU A 149 7.84 4.27 12.04
CA GLU A 149 6.66 4.81 12.72
C GLU A 149 6.81 6.33 12.97
N THR A 150 7.96 6.74 13.52
CA THR A 150 8.27 8.15 13.75
C THR A 150 8.31 8.94 12.45
N ALA A 151 8.88 8.37 11.38
CA ALA A 151 8.90 9.01 10.06
C ALA A 151 7.48 9.20 9.50
N LEU A 152 6.58 8.23 9.68
CA LEU A 152 5.18 8.36 9.25
C LEU A 152 4.45 9.44 10.04
N ILE A 153 4.65 9.51 11.37
CA ILE A 153 4.10 10.61 12.18
C ILE A 153 4.58 11.97 11.68
N PHE A 154 5.86 12.09 11.33
CA PHE A 154 6.40 13.36 10.85
C PHE A 154 5.85 13.76 9.47
N VAL A 155 5.51 12.81 8.60
CA VAL A 155 5.00 13.11 7.25
C VAL A 155 3.53 13.58 7.27
N ILE A 156 2.74 13.15 8.26
CA ILE A 156 1.32 13.49 8.35
C ILE A 156 1.04 14.77 9.13
N VAL A 157 2.01 15.31 9.87
CA VAL A 157 1.91 16.55 10.68
C VAL A 157 2.57 17.71 9.95
#